data_AF-A0A1B2YXN2-F1
#
_entry.id   AF-A0A1B2YXN2-F1
#
_cell.length_a   1.000
_cell.length_b   1.000
_cell.length_c   1.000
_cell.angle_alpha   90.00
_cell.angle_beta   90.00
_cell.angle_gamma   90.00
#
_symmetry.space_group_name_H-M   'P 1'
#
loop_
_entity.id
_entity.type
_entity.pdbx_description
1 polymer ?
#
loop_
_entity_poly.entity_id
_entity_poly.type
_entity_poly.pdbx_seq_one_letter_code
_entity_poly.pdbx_strand_id
1 'polypeptide(L)'
;MKKKLENRREFLKKVCPTIAFAFFGLSFLEACSSGDDSDNYNPGNDDQNGGTDNNDNNNNPLGYTSSGSVFTIDLNHPNFSNLSSVGGWMNGYSIGLSMLFLRISSDHIQAYTNVCPHQGTQNQWQLIGSNFRCNSHNNTYDSSCETSNSLPCFSTNIDGDNLIVAT
;
A
#
# COMPACT_ATOMS: atom_id res chain seq x y z
N MET A 1 -17.08 9.03 -60.00
CA MET A 1 -17.34 9.60 -58.65
C MET A 1 -16.20 9.21 -57.73
N LYS A 2 -15.36 10.16 -57.31
CA LYS A 2 -14.22 9.92 -56.40
C LYS A 2 -14.62 10.39 -54.99
N LYS A 3 -14.64 9.49 -54.01
CA LYS A 3 -14.85 9.85 -52.59
C LYS A 3 -13.56 10.49 -52.07
N LYS A 4 -13.65 11.75 -51.64
CA LYS A 4 -12.58 12.48 -50.95
C LYS A 4 -12.53 11.99 -49.51
N LEU A 5 -11.44 11.34 -49.12
CA LEU A 5 -11.16 11.03 -47.71
C LEU A 5 -10.62 12.29 -47.05
N GLU A 6 -11.41 12.89 -46.17
CA GLU A 6 -10.99 14.00 -45.32
C GLU A 6 -10.09 13.44 -44.20
N ASN A 7 -8.92 14.05 -44.00
CA ASN A 7 -7.92 13.61 -43.03
C ASN A 7 -8.42 13.88 -41.60
N ARG A 8 -8.28 12.90 -40.68
CA ARG A 8 -8.65 13.02 -39.24
C ARG A 8 -8.06 14.25 -38.54
N ARG A 9 -6.96 14.78 -39.08
CA ARG A 9 -6.24 15.95 -38.57
C ARG A 9 -6.96 17.27 -38.85
N GLU A 10 -7.86 17.32 -39.82
CA GLU A 10 -8.60 18.52 -40.20
C GLU A 10 -9.90 18.67 -39.39
N PHE A 11 -10.52 17.55 -39.00
CA PHE A 11 -11.66 17.54 -38.07
C PHE A 11 -11.27 18.11 -36.69
N LEU A 12 -10.09 17.75 -36.19
CA LEU A 12 -9.58 18.22 -34.89
C LEU A 12 -9.24 19.73 -34.86
N LYS A 13 -9.18 20.40 -36.02
CA LYS A 13 -8.96 21.85 -36.10
C LYS A 13 -10.26 22.66 -36.09
N LYS A 14 -11.42 22.01 -36.19
CA LYS A 14 -12.72 22.69 -36.34
C LYS A 14 -13.61 22.66 -35.09
N VAL A 15 -13.13 22.06 -34.00
CA VAL A 15 -13.82 22.04 -32.70
C VAL A 15 -13.18 23.04 -31.75
N CYS A 16 -13.92 24.09 -31.39
CA CYS A 16 -13.54 24.99 -30.31
C CYS A 16 -13.53 24.22 -28.97
N PRO A 17 -12.56 24.45 -28.06
CA PRO A 17 -12.38 23.67 -26.82
C PRO A 17 -13.54 23.71 -25.81
N THR A 18 -14.54 24.57 -26.03
CA THR A 18 -15.49 24.97 -24.98
C THR A 18 -16.71 24.06 -24.80
N ILE A 19 -16.89 23.02 -25.62
CA ILE A 19 -18.16 22.23 -25.64
C ILE A 19 -17.98 20.79 -25.10
N ALA A 20 -16.77 20.36 -24.74
CA ALA A 20 -16.50 18.98 -24.31
C ALA A 20 -16.54 18.74 -22.78
N PHE A 21 -17.00 19.69 -21.97
CA PHE A 21 -16.99 19.59 -20.50
C PHE A 21 -18.39 19.63 -19.84
N ALA A 22 -19.46 19.35 -20.58
CA ALA A 22 -20.84 19.42 -20.07
C ALA A 22 -21.52 18.06 -19.75
N PHE A 23 -20.78 16.95 -19.70
CA PHE A 23 -21.38 15.61 -19.49
C PHE A 23 -20.80 14.78 -18.33
N PHE A 24 -20.13 15.40 -17.35
CA PHE A 24 -20.03 14.79 -16.03
C PHE A 24 -20.67 15.72 -15.01
N GLY A 25 -21.83 15.25 -14.54
CA GLY A 25 -22.68 15.93 -13.58
C GLY A 25 -21.91 16.33 -12.34
N LEU A 26 -21.90 17.63 -12.12
CA LEU A 26 -21.53 18.24 -10.88
C LEU A 26 -22.60 17.89 -9.83
N SER A 27 -22.29 16.96 -8.94
CA SER A 27 -22.92 16.97 -7.62
C SER A 27 -22.06 17.86 -6.72
N PHE A 28 -22.31 19.17 -6.77
CA PHE A 28 -21.89 20.07 -5.71
C PHE A 28 -22.74 19.76 -4.47
N LEU A 29 -22.19 18.98 -3.54
CA LEU A 29 -22.64 19.06 -2.15
C LEU A 29 -21.92 20.25 -1.52
N GLU A 30 -22.70 21.29 -1.31
CA GLU A 30 -22.40 22.40 -0.43
C GLU A 30 -22.35 21.87 1.02
N ALA A 31 -21.20 21.93 1.65
CA ALA A 31 -21.09 21.88 3.11
C ALA A 31 -20.36 23.14 3.56
N CYS A 32 -21.15 24.22 3.72
CA CYS A 32 -20.76 25.33 4.57
C CYS A 32 -20.90 24.90 6.03
N SER A 33 -19.82 24.91 6.79
CA SER A 33 -19.90 25.39 8.17
C SER A 33 -18.57 26.04 8.53
N SER A 34 -18.63 27.38 8.58
CA SER A 34 -17.63 28.26 9.15
C SER A 34 -17.48 28.01 10.65
N GLY A 35 -16.25 28.07 11.13
CA GLY A 35 -15.87 27.75 12.49
C GLY A 35 -16.35 28.70 13.59
N ASP A 36 -16.14 28.17 14.79
CA ASP A 36 -16.01 28.76 16.12
C ASP A 36 -17.18 29.59 16.69
N ASP A 37 -17.88 28.99 17.66
CA ASP A 37 -17.90 29.55 19.01
C ASP A 37 -18.20 28.48 20.07
N SER A 38 -17.55 28.69 21.21
CA SER A 38 -17.49 27.91 22.45
C SER A 38 -18.77 27.20 22.88
N ASP A 39 -18.63 25.94 23.30
CA ASP A 39 -19.21 25.50 24.58
C ASP A 39 -18.45 24.28 25.16
N ASN A 40 -18.11 24.45 26.43
CA ASN A 40 -17.43 23.51 27.32
C ASN A 40 -18.24 22.23 27.54
N TYR A 41 -17.74 21.08 27.11
CA TYR A 41 -18.11 19.78 27.68
C TYR A 41 -17.00 18.73 27.50
N ASN A 42 -16.24 18.51 28.58
CA ASN A 42 -15.53 17.26 28.83
C ASN A 42 -16.51 16.34 29.59
N PRO A 43 -16.75 15.08 29.18
CA PRO A 43 -15.89 13.97 29.62
C PRO A 43 -15.74 12.82 28.60
N GLY A 44 -14.53 12.25 28.52
CA GLY A 44 -14.33 10.83 28.20
C GLY A 44 -13.22 10.53 27.21
N ASN A 45 -12.06 10.11 27.74
CA ASN A 45 -10.97 9.44 27.04
C ASN A 45 -11.46 8.33 26.09
N ASP A 46 -10.94 8.32 24.86
CA ASP A 46 -10.41 7.10 24.26
C ASP A 46 -9.23 7.46 23.34
N ASP A 47 -8.11 6.79 23.60
CA ASP A 47 -6.79 7.02 23.02
C ASP A 47 -6.75 6.72 21.51
N GLN A 48 -6.55 7.75 20.68
CA GLN A 48 -5.93 7.59 19.37
C GLN A 48 -4.81 8.63 19.23
N ASN A 49 -3.64 8.27 19.78
CA ASN A 49 -2.41 8.99 19.53
C ASN A 49 -1.91 8.67 18.10
N GLY A 50 -2.49 9.36 17.11
CA GLY A 50 -1.93 9.48 15.77
C GLY A 50 -0.72 10.40 15.82
N GLY A 51 0.43 9.84 16.18
CA GLY A 51 1.70 10.56 16.26
C GLY A 51 2.14 11.08 14.90
N THR A 52 1.87 12.35 14.65
CA THR A 52 2.58 13.15 13.65
C THR A 52 3.79 13.73 14.35
N ASP A 53 4.96 13.11 14.21
CA ASP A 53 6.21 13.71 14.66
C ASP A 53 7.30 13.49 13.59
N ASN A 54 7.50 14.53 12.79
CA ASN A 54 8.76 14.77 12.12
C ASN A 54 9.78 15.13 13.21
N ASN A 55 10.48 14.13 13.74
CA ASN A 55 11.64 14.40 14.60
C ASN A 55 12.81 13.50 14.20
N ASP A 56 13.77 14.16 13.59
CA ASP A 56 15.06 13.70 13.13
C ASP A 56 15.92 13.30 14.36
N ASN A 57 15.66 12.12 14.91
CA ASN A 57 16.50 11.47 15.92
C ASN A 57 16.46 9.96 15.67
N ASN A 58 17.55 9.45 15.08
CA ASN A 58 17.82 8.06 14.73
C ASN A 58 17.72 7.08 15.91
N ASN A 59 16.51 6.76 16.35
CA ASN A 59 16.21 5.54 17.09
C ASN A 59 14.73 5.21 16.93
N ASN A 60 14.34 4.91 15.69
CA ASN A 60 13.11 4.16 15.48
C ASN A 60 13.36 2.71 15.94
N PRO A 61 12.82 2.27 17.10
CA PRO A 61 13.17 0.98 17.67
C PRO A 61 12.69 -0.21 16.84
N LEU A 62 11.74 0.03 15.92
CA LEU A 62 11.16 -1.00 15.08
C LEU A 62 11.79 -1.05 13.68
N GLY A 63 12.46 0.01 13.25
CA GLY A 63 13.07 0.11 11.92
C GLY A 63 12.10 0.44 10.78
N TYR A 64 10.91 0.98 11.07
CA TYR A 64 9.99 1.45 10.02
C TYR A 64 9.11 2.62 10.49
N THR A 65 8.80 3.54 9.60
CA THR A 65 7.81 4.60 9.82
C THR A 65 6.59 4.40 8.92
N SER A 66 5.48 5.03 9.26
CA SER A 66 4.26 5.01 8.44
C SER A 66 3.70 6.41 8.29
N SER A 67 3.28 6.75 7.07
CA SER A 67 2.54 7.97 6.75
C SER A 67 1.33 7.59 5.90
N GLY A 68 0.14 7.60 6.51
CA GLY A 68 -1.07 7.05 5.89
C GLY A 68 -0.90 5.58 5.53
N SER A 69 -1.17 5.22 4.28
CA SER A 69 -1.02 3.86 3.74
C SER A 69 0.38 3.54 3.21
N VAL A 70 1.37 4.38 3.49
CA VAL A 70 2.76 4.21 3.04
C VAL A 70 3.67 3.91 4.22
N PHE A 71 4.42 2.82 4.13
CA PHE A 71 5.42 2.40 5.09
C PHE A 71 6.81 2.60 4.49
N THR A 72 7.72 3.17 5.28
CA THR A 72 9.16 3.27 4.94
C THR A 72 9.93 2.42 5.92
N ILE A 73 10.53 1.34 5.44
CA ILE A 73 11.23 0.34 6.23
C ILE A 73 12.74 0.48 5.99
N ASP A 74 13.52 0.63 7.06
CA ASP A 74 14.98 0.58 7.01
C ASP A 74 15.45 -0.87 6.91
N LEU A 75 15.99 -1.26 5.76
CA LEU A 75 16.48 -2.62 5.50
C LEU A 75 17.78 -2.96 6.24
N ASN A 76 18.50 -1.96 6.74
CA ASN A 76 19.69 -2.16 7.57
C ASN A 76 19.34 -2.36 9.05
N HIS A 77 18.09 -2.11 9.45
CA HIS A 77 17.65 -2.32 10.81
C HIS A 77 17.59 -3.83 11.15
N PRO A 78 18.07 -4.27 12.33
CA PRO A 78 18.14 -5.70 12.70
C PRO A 78 16.83 -6.48 12.59
N ASN A 79 15.67 -5.83 12.79
CA ASN A 79 14.37 -6.46 12.63
C ASN A 79 14.11 -7.00 11.23
N PHE A 80 14.79 -6.46 10.20
CA PHE A 80 14.63 -6.86 8.81
C PHE A 80 15.81 -7.68 8.27
N SER A 81 16.68 -8.20 9.14
CA SER A 81 17.87 -8.97 8.75
C SER A 81 17.55 -10.21 7.92
N ASN A 82 16.34 -10.78 8.08
CA ASN A 82 15.86 -11.92 7.29
C ASN A 82 15.66 -11.58 5.82
N LEU A 83 15.60 -10.30 5.45
CA LEU A 83 15.47 -9.82 4.07
C LEU A 83 16.82 -9.44 3.46
N SER A 84 17.94 -9.73 4.12
CA SER A 84 19.29 -9.38 3.63
C SER A 84 19.77 -10.19 2.42
N SER A 85 19.13 -11.32 2.12
CA SER A 85 19.49 -12.23 1.03
C SER A 85 18.27 -12.63 0.20
N VAL A 86 18.48 -12.93 -1.09
CA VAL A 86 17.42 -13.47 -1.97
C VAL A 86 16.88 -14.78 -1.41
N GLY A 87 15.56 -14.94 -1.42
CA GLY A 87 14.83 -16.03 -0.77
C GLY A 87 14.56 -15.80 0.72
N GLY A 88 15.16 -14.77 1.31
CA GLY A 88 14.88 -14.31 2.66
C GLY A 88 13.43 -13.84 2.80
N TRP A 89 12.77 -14.20 3.89
CA TRP A 89 11.38 -13.85 4.15
C TRP A 89 11.12 -13.65 5.64
N MET A 90 10.05 -12.92 5.96
CA MET A 90 9.61 -12.75 7.34
C MET A 90 8.12 -12.41 7.43
N ASN A 91 7.57 -12.64 8.62
CA ASN A 91 6.26 -12.12 9.00
C ASN A 91 6.44 -10.90 9.91
N GLY A 92 6.06 -9.73 9.40
CA GLY A 92 6.15 -8.45 10.11
C GLY A 92 5.24 -8.34 11.33
N TYR A 93 4.31 -9.28 11.53
CA TYR A 93 3.31 -9.19 12.60
C TYR A 93 3.93 -9.06 13.98
N SER A 94 5.03 -9.75 14.23
CA SER A 94 5.75 -9.73 15.51
C SER A 94 6.34 -8.36 15.88
N ILE A 95 6.49 -7.47 14.90
CA ILE A 95 7.04 -6.11 15.06
C ILE A 95 6.00 -5.04 14.71
N GLY A 96 4.71 -5.37 14.64
CA GLY A 96 3.63 -4.41 14.42
C GLY A 96 3.27 -4.14 12.95
N LEU A 97 3.84 -4.87 11.99
CA LEU A 97 3.49 -4.78 10.57
C LEU A 97 2.53 -5.91 10.17
N SER A 98 1.34 -5.57 9.63
CA SER A 98 0.38 -6.57 9.14
C SER A 98 0.72 -7.08 7.74
N MET A 99 1.97 -7.51 7.54
CA MET A 99 2.54 -7.81 6.22
C MET A 99 3.51 -9.01 6.28
N LEU A 100 3.54 -9.79 5.21
CA LEU A 100 4.62 -10.72 4.92
C LEU A 100 5.58 -10.06 3.93
N PHE A 101 6.86 -10.41 4.00
CA PHE A 101 7.89 -9.95 3.09
C PHE A 101 8.65 -11.12 2.49
N LEU A 102 8.97 -11.06 1.21
CA LEU A 102 9.84 -12.00 0.50
C LEU A 102 10.80 -11.25 -0.41
N ARG A 103 12.10 -11.45 -0.23
CA ARG A 103 13.11 -10.94 -1.16
C ARG A 103 13.22 -11.84 -2.37
N ILE A 104 12.60 -11.46 -3.48
CA ILE A 104 12.56 -12.28 -4.70
C ILE A 104 13.78 -12.05 -5.61
N SER A 105 14.43 -10.89 -5.52
CA SER A 105 15.68 -10.57 -6.24
C SER A 105 16.60 -9.67 -5.41
N SER A 106 17.78 -9.34 -5.94
CA SER A 106 18.71 -8.44 -5.28
C SER A 106 18.15 -7.04 -5.07
N ASP A 107 17.24 -6.60 -5.94
CA ASP A 107 16.68 -5.25 -6.05
C ASP A 107 15.17 -5.21 -5.84
N HIS A 108 14.54 -6.33 -5.46
CA HIS A 108 13.11 -6.38 -5.21
C HIS A 108 12.75 -7.23 -3.98
N ILE A 109 11.98 -6.61 -3.09
CA ILE A 109 11.28 -7.27 -1.99
C ILE A 109 9.80 -7.07 -2.24
N GLN A 110 9.07 -8.18 -2.35
CA GLN A 110 7.62 -8.16 -2.46
C GLN A 110 7.01 -8.20 -1.05
N ALA A 111 6.00 -7.38 -0.83
CA ALA A 111 5.18 -7.40 0.38
C ALA A 111 3.80 -7.96 0.08
N TYR A 112 3.23 -8.69 1.04
CA TYR A 112 1.92 -9.34 0.94
C TYR A 112 1.11 -9.05 2.19
N THR A 113 -0.21 -9.15 2.10
CA THR A 113 -1.03 -9.27 3.30
C THR A 113 -0.56 -10.47 4.14
N ASN A 114 -0.51 -10.30 5.46
CA ASN A 114 -0.36 -11.44 6.36
C ASN A 114 -1.71 -12.02 6.80
N VAL A 115 -2.84 -11.48 6.36
CA VAL A 115 -4.17 -12.01 6.72
C VAL A 115 -4.45 -13.23 5.85
N CYS A 116 -4.55 -14.41 6.47
CA CYS A 116 -4.88 -15.64 5.75
C CYS A 116 -6.27 -15.52 5.10
N PRO A 117 -6.40 -15.63 3.76
CA PRO A 117 -7.69 -15.47 3.08
C PRO A 117 -8.80 -16.43 3.54
N HIS A 118 -8.44 -17.58 4.12
CA HIS A 118 -9.41 -18.56 4.60
C HIS A 118 -10.16 -18.08 5.86
N GLN A 119 -9.43 -17.67 6.91
CA GLN A 119 -10.01 -17.37 8.25
C GLN A 119 -9.27 -16.28 9.02
N GLY A 120 -8.45 -15.48 8.35
CA GLY A 120 -7.86 -14.27 8.93
C GLY A 120 -6.68 -14.48 9.87
N THR A 121 -6.14 -15.70 10.02
CA THR A 121 -4.94 -15.94 10.82
C THR A 121 -3.75 -15.11 10.29
N GLN A 122 -3.05 -14.40 11.18
CA GLN A 122 -1.96 -13.49 10.80
C GLN A 122 -0.55 -13.93 11.20
N ASN A 123 -0.43 -14.79 12.19
CA ASN A 123 0.84 -15.10 12.87
C ASN A 123 1.34 -16.53 12.62
N GLN A 124 0.69 -17.30 11.75
CA GLN A 124 1.02 -18.72 11.51
C GLN A 124 1.37 -18.95 10.04
N TRP A 125 2.49 -18.40 9.59
CA TRP A 125 2.94 -18.51 8.20
C TRP A 125 4.23 -19.30 8.07
N GLN A 126 4.38 -19.98 6.94
CA GLN A 126 5.61 -20.63 6.52
C GLN A 126 5.78 -20.44 5.01
N LEU A 127 7.00 -20.15 4.56
CA LEU A 127 7.35 -20.23 3.13
C LEU A 127 7.78 -21.66 2.77
N ILE A 128 7.14 -22.24 1.76
CA ILE A 128 7.45 -23.57 1.20
C ILE A 128 7.68 -23.41 -0.31
N GLY A 129 8.95 -23.43 -0.72
CA GLY A 129 9.33 -23.04 -2.08
C GLY A 129 8.91 -21.59 -2.34
N SER A 130 8.06 -21.37 -3.35
CA SER A 130 7.49 -20.06 -3.70
C SER A 130 6.05 -19.87 -3.22
N ASN A 131 5.63 -20.58 -2.17
CA ASN A 131 4.27 -20.50 -1.65
C ASN A 131 4.26 -20.21 -0.15
N PHE A 132 3.34 -19.36 0.28
CA PHE A 132 3.04 -19.13 1.68
C PHE A 132 1.96 -20.11 2.14
N ARG A 133 2.31 -20.94 3.13
CA ARG A 133 1.38 -21.83 3.83
C ARG A 133 0.92 -21.18 5.13
N CYS A 134 -0.39 -21.05 5.32
CA CYS A 134 -0.97 -20.74 6.62
C CYS A 134 -1.06 -22.02 7.46
N ASN A 135 -0.30 -22.12 8.55
CA ASN A 135 -0.23 -23.31 9.39
C ASN A 135 -1.48 -23.54 10.26
N SER A 136 -2.45 -22.64 10.26
CA SER A 136 -3.74 -22.84 10.94
C SER A 136 -4.53 -24.01 10.33
N HIS A 137 -4.58 -24.07 8.98
CA HIS A 137 -5.33 -25.08 8.22
C HIS A 137 -4.57 -25.63 7.00
N ASN A 138 -3.28 -25.30 6.88
CA ASN A 138 -2.39 -25.70 5.78
C ASN A 138 -2.78 -25.19 4.38
N ASN A 139 -3.66 -24.20 4.28
CA ASN A 139 -3.94 -23.52 3.02
C ASN A 139 -2.67 -22.87 2.48
N THR A 140 -2.47 -22.99 1.17
CA THR A 140 -1.24 -22.57 0.49
C THR A 140 -1.59 -21.61 -0.63
N TYR A 141 -0.87 -20.50 -0.66
CA TYR A 141 -1.07 -19.40 -1.58
C TYR A 141 0.25 -19.12 -2.28
N ASP A 142 0.23 -18.94 -3.60
CA ASP A 142 1.47 -18.64 -4.31
C ASP A 142 1.92 -17.19 -4.06
N SER A 143 3.22 -16.94 -4.21
CA SER A 143 3.83 -15.64 -3.96
C SER A 143 3.97 -14.78 -5.23
N SER A 144 3.29 -15.13 -6.34
CA SER A 144 3.53 -14.50 -7.64
C SER A 144 2.78 -13.18 -7.86
N CYS A 145 1.72 -12.91 -7.09
CA CYS A 145 0.80 -11.77 -7.26
C CYS A 145 -0.08 -11.80 -8.51
N GLU A 146 0.05 -12.80 -9.37
CA GLU A 146 -0.57 -12.82 -10.71
C GLU A 146 -1.76 -13.78 -10.82
N THR A 147 -1.93 -14.69 -9.87
CA THR A 147 -2.98 -15.73 -9.95
C THR A 147 -4.10 -15.48 -8.96
N SER A 148 -5.26 -16.10 -9.20
CA SER A 148 -6.38 -16.08 -8.26
C SER A 148 -6.08 -16.78 -6.92
N ASN A 149 -5.02 -17.58 -6.85
CA ASN A 149 -4.55 -18.23 -5.63
C ASN A 149 -3.38 -17.48 -4.96
N SER A 150 -2.91 -16.38 -5.55
CA SER A 150 -1.84 -15.57 -4.95
C SER A 150 -2.33 -14.88 -3.69
N LEU A 151 -1.44 -14.70 -2.71
CA LEU A 151 -1.73 -13.76 -1.63
C LEU A 151 -1.85 -12.33 -2.20
N PRO A 152 -2.82 -11.53 -1.74
CA PRO A 152 -2.88 -10.11 -2.08
C PRO A 152 -1.54 -9.41 -1.79
N CYS A 153 -1.01 -8.74 -2.80
CA CYS A 153 0.27 -8.06 -2.77
C CYS A 153 0.11 -6.56 -2.56
N PHE A 154 1.10 -5.97 -1.92
CA PHE A 154 1.24 -4.51 -1.79
C PHE A 154 2.29 -4.00 -2.77
N SER A 155 2.19 -2.74 -3.17
CA SER A 155 3.20 -2.15 -4.06
C SER A 155 4.46 -1.84 -3.28
N THR A 156 5.62 -2.21 -3.82
CA THR A 156 6.92 -1.99 -3.17
C THR A 156 7.92 -1.29 -4.07
N ASN A 157 8.81 -0.52 -3.48
CA ASN A 157 9.97 0.08 -4.14
C ASN A 157 11.17 0.14 -3.19
N ILE A 158 12.35 -0.28 -3.64
CA ILE A 158 13.58 -0.07 -2.89
C ILE A 158 14.16 1.29 -3.30
N ASP A 159 14.43 2.14 -2.31
CA ASP A 159 15.07 3.44 -2.45
C ASP A 159 16.25 3.55 -1.48
N GLY A 160 17.45 3.31 -1.99
CA GLY A 160 18.66 3.16 -1.17
C GLY A 160 18.53 1.99 -0.20
N ASP A 161 18.65 2.28 1.09
CA ASP A 161 18.49 1.31 2.19
C ASP A 161 17.04 1.16 2.65
N ASN A 162 16.11 1.88 2.04
CA ASN A 162 14.71 1.84 2.42
C ASN A 162 13.87 0.96 1.49
N LEU A 163 12.97 0.17 2.07
CA LEU A 163 11.85 -0.43 1.37
C LEU A 163 10.59 0.42 1.62
N ILE A 164 10.07 0.99 0.54
CA ILE A 164 8.80 1.73 0.54
C ILE A 164 7.69 0.74 0.21
N VAL A 165 6.62 0.71 0.99
CA VAL A 165 5.46 -0.15 0.77
C VAL A 165 4.18 0.65 0.80
N ALA A 166 3.35 0.54 -0.23
CA ALA A 166 2.03 1.15 -0.30
C ALA A 166 0.94 0.07 -0.25
N THR A 167 0.03 0.19 0.72
CA THR A 167 -1.06 -0.76 0.99
C THR A 167 -2.41 -0.30 0.49
#